data_AF-A0A916M852-F1
#
_entry.id   AF-A0A916M852-F1
#
_cell.length_a   1.000
_cell.length_b   1.000
_cell.length_c   1.000
_cell.angle_alpha   90.00
_cell.angle_beta   90.00
_cell.angle_gamma   90.00
#
_symmetry.space_group_name_H-M   'P 1'
#
loop_
_entity.id
_entity.type
_entity.pdbx_description
1 polymer ?
#
loop_
_entity_poly.entity_id
_entity_poly.type
_entity_poly.pdbx_seq_one_letter_code
_entity_poly.pdbx_strand_id
1 'polypeptide(L)' 'MERQELLKRITSNPKIFGGAPIIKGTRVLVSSVLNRLADGEPIDDVISDFVTITKDDVLACLTFAAASIPSKGSRT' A
#
# COMPACT_ATOMS: atom_id res chain seq x y z
N MET A 1 -11.56 -9.13 5.31
CA MET A 1 -10.27 -9.55 5.90
C MET A 1 -9.90 -8.61 7.04
N GLU A 2 -9.20 -9.11 8.06
CA GLU A 2 -8.72 -8.30 9.19
C GLU A 2 -7.53 -7.42 8.76
N ARG A 3 -7.40 -6.21 9.33
CA ARG A 3 -6.33 -5.24 9.00
C ARG A 3 -4.92 -5.82 9.15
N GLN A 4 -4.72 -6.72 10.12
CA GLN A 4 -3.41 -7.35 10.35
C GLN A 4 -2.99 -8.28 9.19
N GLU A 5 -3.94 -8.98 8.56
CA GLU A 5 -3.65 -9.84 7.41
C GLU A 5 -3.33 -9.03 6.15
N LEU A 6 -3.94 -7.85 6.01
CA LEU A 6 -3.61 -6.91 4.95
C LEU A 6 -2.17 -6.39 5.11
N LEU A 7 -1.75 -6.00 6.32
CA LEU A 7 -0.38 -5.55 6.56
C LEU A 7 0.68 -6.61 6.25
N LYS A 8 0.39 -7.90 6.46
CA LYS A 8 1.30 -9.01 6.12
C LYS A 8 1.57 -9.15 4.62
N ARG A 9 0.69 -8.60 3.76
CA ARG A 9 0.91 -8.54 2.32
C ARG A 9 1.95 -7.49 1.93
N ILE A 10 2.27 -6.55 2.80
CA ILE A 10 3.30 -5.55 2.54
C ILE A 10 4.60 -5.98 3.20
N THR A 11 5.67 -5.91 2.43
CA THR A 11 7.02 -6.17 2.92
C THR A 11 7.87 -4.94 2.68
N SER A 12 8.57 -4.49 3.73
CA SER A 12 9.62 -3.48 3.62
C SER A 12 10.94 -4.18 3.87
N ASN A 13 11.88 -4.04 2.95
CA ASN A 13 13.22 -4.57 3.11
C ASN A 13 14.22 -3.44 2.90
N PRO A 14 15.02 -3.06 3.92
CA PRO A 14 16.02 -2.00 3.80
C PRO A 14 17.06 -2.25 2.70
N LYS A 15 17.24 -3.51 2.27
CA LYS A 15 18.14 -3.89 1.17
C LYS A 15 17.53 -3.73 -0.22
N ILE A 16 16.23 -3.47 -0.33
CA ILE A 16 15.49 -3.37 -1.60
C ILE A 16 14.89 -1.96 -1.66
N PHE A 17 15.21 -1.18 -2.70
CA PHE A 17 14.77 0.22 -2.85
C PHE A 17 15.00 1.09 -1.60
N GLY A 18 16.09 0.86 -0.88
CA GLY A 18 16.46 1.66 0.31
C GLY A 18 15.47 1.56 1.48
N GLY A 19 14.66 0.50 1.56
CA GLY A 19 13.65 0.33 2.61
C GLY A 19 12.23 0.70 2.21
N ALA A 20 12.02 1.05 0.94
CA ALA A 20 10.69 1.35 0.45
C ALA A 20 9.75 0.12 0.57
N PRO A 21 8.53 0.28 1.09
CA PRO A 21 7.56 -0.79 1.20
C PRO A 21 7.06 -1.24 -0.19
N ILE A 22 7.10 -2.55 -0.43
CA ILE A 22 6.61 -3.21 -1.65
C ILE A 22 5.53 -4.23 -1.31
N ILE A 23 4.69 -4.53 -2.29
CA ILE A 23 3.67 -5.58 -2.15
C ILE A 23 4.34 -6.95 -2.32
N LYS A 24 4.15 -7.84 -1.35
CA LYS A 24 4.81 -9.15 -1.29
C LYS A 24 4.48 -9.97 -2.53
N GLY A 25 5.52 -10.50 -3.17
CA GLY A 25 5.38 -11.27 -4.41
C GLY A 25 5.34 -10.42 -5.69
N THR A 26 5.39 -9.09 -5.56
CA THR A 26 5.49 -8.17 -6.69
C THR A 26 6.69 -7.24 -6.53
N ARG A 27 7.02 -6.51 -7.59
CA ARG A 27 7.99 -5.41 -7.58
C ARG A 27 7.31 -4.04 -7.57
N VAL A 28 6.05 -3.98 -7.16
CA VAL A 28 5.27 -2.74 -7.12
C VAL A 28 5.46 -2.08 -5.75
N LEU A 29 5.84 -0.80 -5.79
CA LEU A 29 5.99 0.04 -4.60
C LEU A 29 4.62 0.47 -4.09
N VAL A 30 4.44 0.45 -2.77
CA VAL A 30 3.23 0.95 -2.12
C VAL A 30 3.02 2.43 -2.44
N SER A 31 4.10 3.21 -2.52
CA SER A 31 4.05 4.63 -2.90
C SER A 31 3.52 4.85 -4.32
N SER A 32 3.87 3.99 -5.27
CA SER A 32 3.36 4.09 -6.65
C SER A 32 1.85 3.90 -6.70
N VAL A 33 1.32 2.89 -5.99
CA VAL A 33 -0.12 2.65 -5.90
C VAL A 33 -0.83 3.84 -5.24
N LEU A 34 -0.28 4.34 -4.14
CA LEU A 34 -0.85 5.48 -3.42
C LEU A 34 -0.85 6.77 -4.25
N ASN A 35 0.20 7.02 -5.04
CA ASN A 35 0.26 8.19 -5.93
C ASN A 35 -0.84 8.13 -6.97
N ARG A 36 -1.06 6.98 -7.61
CA ARG A 36 -2.12 6.80 -8.61
C ARG A 36 -3.51 7.03 -8.02
N LEU A 37 -3.74 6.50 -6.82
CA LEU A 37 -4.98 6.76 -6.09
C LEU A 37 -5.12 8.25 -5.71
N ALA A 38 -4.02 8.93 -5.41
CA ALA A 38 -4.02 10.37 -5.13
C ALA A 38 -4.29 11.22 -6.38
N ASP A 39 -3.87 10.76 -7.55
CA ASP A 39 -4.18 11.36 -8.86
C ASP A 39 -5.66 11.19 -9.25
N GLY A 40 -6.44 10.45 -8.45
CA GLY A 40 -7.88 10.26 -8.63
C GLY A 40 -8.23 9.08 -9.53
N GLU A 41 -7.26 8.22 -9.86
CA GLU A 41 -7.55 7.02 -10.62
C GLU A 41 -8.35 6.00 -9.80
N PRO A 42 -9.35 5.34 -10.42
CA PRO A 42 -10.12 4.33 -9.75
C PRO A 42 -9.28 3.07 -9.51
N ILE A 43 -9.60 2.37 -8.42
CA ILE A 43 -8.91 1.16 -8.00
C ILE A 43 -8.88 0.09 -9.11
N ASP A 44 -9.96 -0.03 -9.89
CA ASP A 44 -10.07 -1.01 -10.97
C ASP A 44 -9.10 -0.71 -12.14
N ASP A 45 -8.78 0.56 -12.42
CA ASP A 45 -7.78 0.93 -13.44
C ASP A 45 -6.36 0.68 -12.92
N VAL A 46 -6.10 1.00 -11.64
CA VAL A 46 -4.82 0.70 -11.00
C VAL A 46 -4.55 -0.81 -11.01
N ILE A 47 -5.57 -1.63 -10.76
CA ILE A 47 -5.46 -3.10 -10.83
C ILE A 47 -5.25 -3.56 -12.28
N SER A 48 -5.92 -2.93 -13.25
CA SER A 48 -5.81 -3.31 -14.66
C SER A 48 -4.40 -3.09 -15.22
N ASP A 49 -3.73 -2.03 -14.79
CA ASP A 49 -2.36 -1.73 -15.21
C ASP A 49 -1.31 -2.63 -14.55
N PHE A 50 -1.66 -3.21 -13.41
CA PHE A 50 -0.79 -4.10 -12.67
C PHE A 50 -1.44 -5.48 -12.54
N VAL A 51 -1.24 -6.33 -13.55
CA VAL A 51 -1.78 -7.70 -13.63
C VAL A 51 -1.48 -8.57 -12.39
N THR A 52 -0.50 -8.18 -11.58
CA THR A 52 -0.05 -8.90 -10.38
C THR A 52 -0.63 -8.41 -9.05
N ILE A 53 -1.49 -7.39 -9.03
CA ILE A 53 -2.12 -6.89 -7.80
C ILE A 53 -3.63 -7.06 -7.79
N THR A 54 -4.19 -7.17 -6.59
CA THR A 54 -5.62 -7.36 -6.34
C THR A 54 -6.19 -6.22 -5.50
N LYS A 55 -7.53 -6.15 -5.40
CA LYS A 55 -8.21 -5.20 -4.50
C LYS A 55 -7.70 -5.29 -3.06
N ASP A 56 -7.36 -6.49 -2.59
CA ASP A 56 -6.82 -6.69 -1.25
C ASP A 56 -5.43 -6.09 -1.06
N ASP A 57 -4.60 -6.07 -2.09
CA ASP A 57 -3.28 -5.44 -2.02
C ASP A 57 -3.39 -3.92 -1.99
N VAL A 58 -4.36 -3.36 -2.72
CA VAL A 58 -4.67 -1.91 -2.65
C VAL A 58 -5.18 -1.53 -1.26
N LEU A 59 -6.06 -2.33 -0.67
CA LEU A 59 -6.50 -2.16 0.71
C LEU A 59 -5.36 -2.31 1.72
N ALA A 60 -4.41 -3.21 1.45
CA ALA A 60 -3.19 -3.32 2.25
C ALA A 60 -2.34 -2.04 2.17
N CYS A 61 -2.15 -1.47 0.97
CA CYS A 61 -1.43 -0.20 0.78
C CYS A 61 -2.06 0.93 1.60
N LEU A 62 -3.38 1.07 1.53
CA LEU A 62 -4.12 2.07 2.30
C LEU A 62 -4.01 1.83 3.81
N THR A 63 -4.12 0.57 4.25
CA THR A 63 -3.98 0.20 5.65
C THR A 63 -2.58 0.52 6.18
N PHE A 64 -1.56 0.24 5.38
CA PHE A 64 -0.17 0.55 5.73
C PHE A 64 0.06 2.06 5.80
N ALA A 65 -0.45 2.84 4.83
CA ALA A 65 -0.35 4.29 4.86
C ALA A 65 -1.03 4.87 6.12
N ALA A 66 -2.24 4.42 6.44
CA ALA A 66 -2.96 4.83 7.64
C ALA A 66 -2.23 4.44 8.93
N ALA A 67 -1.55 3.29 8.97
CA ALA A 67 -0.75 2.85 10.11
C ALA A 67 0.58 3.63 10.23
N SER A 68 1.15 4.07 9.10
CA SER A 68 2.41 4.83 9.06
C SER A 68 2.23 6.29 9.47
N ILE A 69 1.02 6.83 9.35
CA ILE A 69 0.70 8.16 9.85
C ILE A 69 0.29 8.00 11.33
N PRO A 70 1.07 8.49 12.30
CA PRO A 70 0.59 8.53 13.66
C PRO A 70 -0.63 9.45 13.68
N SER A 71 -1.81 8.91 13.99
CA SER A 71 -2.98 9.75 14.23
C SER A 71 -2.66 10.60 15.45
N LYS A 72 -2.22 11.84 15.24
CA LYS A 72 -2.16 12.84 16.30
C LYS A 72 -3.59 13.00 16.78
N GLY A 73 -3.91 12.32 17.88
CA GLY A 73 -5.10 12.63 18.65
C GLY A 73 -5.06 14.12 18.93
N SER A 74 -6.12 14.80 18.53
CA SER A 74 -6.58 16.02 19.19
C SER A 74 -6.29 15.91 20.69
N ARG A 75 -5.29 16.66 21.15
CA ARG A 75 -5.17 17.11 22.53
C ARG A 75 -4.69 18.55 22.44
N THR A 76 -5.71 19.39 22.28
CA THR A 76 -5.78 20.73 22.86
C THR A 76 -5.26 20.72 24.30
#